data_AF-A0A1H4SMG8-F1
#
_entry.id   AF-A0A1H4SMG8-F1
#
_cell.length_a   1.000
_cell.length_b   1.000
_cell.length_c   1.000
_cell.angle_alpha   90.00
_cell.angle_beta   90.00
_cell.angle_gamma   90.00
#
_symmetry.space_group_name_H-M   'P 1'
#
loop_
_entity.id
_entity.type
_entity.pdbx_description
1 polymer ?
#
loop_
_entity_poly.entity_id
_entity_poly.type
_entity_poly.pdbx_seq_one_letter_code
_entity_poly.pdbx_strand_id
1 'polypeptide(L)'
;MRVIAIESFKNGVLRTYGEGELIKDQVPDMNPFKDLNITNPCIKLDSGKYVWGCECWWGETEKFEKKYGSDIKERIIVEPSNVQPLKKV
;
A
#
# COMPACT_ATOMS: atom_id res chain seq x y z
N MET A 1 2.91 -10.92 -5.04
CA MET A 1 1.70 -10.48 -5.80
C MET A 1 1.80 -8.99 -6.02
N ARG A 2 1.61 -8.49 -7.25
CA ARG A 2 1.73 -7.04 -7.53
C ARG A 2 0.42 -6.31 -7.21
N VAL A 3 0.52 -5.22 -6.46
CA VAL A 3 -0.62 -4.44 -5.98
C VAL A 3 -0.39 -2.94 -6.16
N ILE A 4 -1.48 -2.19 -6.23
CA ILE A 4 -1.48 -0.73 -6.10
C ILE A 4 -1.83 -0.35 -4.66
N ALA A 5 -1.07 0.57 -4.06
CA ALA A 5 -1.34 1.13 -2.74
C ALA A 5 -2.09 2.47 -2.89
N ILE A 6 -3.33 2.53 -2.42
CA ILE A 6 -4.27 3.61 -2.66
C ILE A 6 -4.49 4.36 -1.35
N GLU A 7 -4.17 5.65 -1.34
CA GLU A 7 -4.49 6.55 -0.22
C GLU A 7 -5.97 6.97 -0.31
N SER A 8 -6.43 7.37 -1.50
CA SER A 8 -7.85 7.67 -1.73
C SER A 8 -8.21 7.62 -3.22
N PHE A 9 -9.49 7.38 -3.50
CA PHE A 9 -10.06 7.52 -4.83
C PHE A 9 -11.42 8.23 -4.75
N LYS A 10 -11.49 9.47 -5.22
CA LYS A 10 -12.70 10.30 -5.12
C LYS A 10 -12.84 11.20 -6.34
N ASN A 11 -14.05 11.25 -6.91
CA ASN A 11 -14.40 12.11 -8.05
C ASN A 11 -13.46 11.95 -9.26
N GLY A 12 -12.92 10.76 -9.47
CA GLY A 12 -11.97 10.46 -10.55
C GLY A 12 -10.52 10.85 -10.26
N VAL A 13 -10.21 11.36 -9.06
CA VAL A 13 -8.83 11.64 -8.63
C VAL A 13 -8.33 10.46 -7.81
N LEU A 14 -7.35 9.74 -8.35
CA LEU A 14 -6.64 8.66 -7.67
C LEU A 14 -5.39 9.21 -6.99
N ARG A 15 -5.35 9.13 -5.66
CA ARG A 15 -4.15 9.40 -4.86
C ARG A 15 -3.56 8.07 -4.42
N THR A 16 -2.34 7.79 -4.84
CA THR A 16 -1.68 6.50 -4.67
C THR A 16 -0.26 6.68 -4.15
N TYR A 17 0.19 5.77 -3.30
CA TYR A 17 1.60 5.68 -2.91
C TYR A 17 2.47 4.99 -3.98
N GLY A 18 1.83 4.46 -5.03
CA GLY A 18 2.44 3.72 -6.11
C GLY A 18 2.07 2.24 -6.10
N GLU A 19 2.75 1.50 -6.95
CA GLU A 19 2.63 0.05 -7.06
C GLU A 19 3.80 -0.65 -6.38
N GLY A 20 3.60 -1.91 -6.05
CA GLY A 20 4.63 -2.70 -5.41
C GLY A 20 4.28 -4.17 -5.23
N GLU A 21 5.15 -4.87 -4.51
CA GLU A 21 4.97 -6.26 -4.14
C GLU A 21 4.32 -6.37 -2.76
N LEU A 22 3.21 -7.10 -2.68
CA LEU A 22 2.61 -7.49 -1.41
C LEU A 22 3.44 -8.58 -0.74
N ILE A 23 3.90 -8.28 0.46
CA ILE A 23 4.59 -9.17 1.40
C ILE A 23 3.61 -9.48 2.54
N LYS A 24 3.35 -10.77 2.77
CA LYS A 24 2.44 -11.24 3.83
C LYS A 24 3.22 -11.61 5.09
N ASP A 25 2.47 -11.82 6.17
CA ASP A 25 2.97 -12.39 7.43
C ASP A 25 4.11 -11.60 8.08
N GLN A 26 4.07 -10.27 7.94
CA GLN A 26 5.00 -9.36 8.58
C GLN A 26 4.35 -8.75 9.82
N VAL A 27 5.13 -8.56 10.90
CA VAL A 27 4.69 -7.83 12.10
C VAL A 27 5.28 -6.42 12.05
N PRO A 28 4.46 -5.38 11.88
CA PRO A 28 4.91 -3.99 11.96
C PRO A 28 5.63 -3.67 13.29
N ASP A 29 6.71 -2.86 13.26
CA ASP A 29 7.35 -2.30 14.46
C ASP A 29 6.57 -1.08 14.99
N MET A 30 5.25 -1.23 15.11
CA MET A 30 4.33 -0.22 15.63
C MET A 30 3.24 -0.87 16.48
N ASN A 31 2.74 -0.12 17.46
CA ASN A 31 1.64 -0.59 18.30
C ASN A 31 0.30 -0.47 17.57
N PRO A 32 -0.66 -1.38 17.81
CA PRO A 32 -0.57 -2.53 18.72
C PRO A 32 0.04 -3.80 18.10
N PHE A 33 0.44 -3.79 16.82
CA PHE A 33 0.88 -4.97 16.10
C PHE A 33 2.09 -5.65 16.72
N LYS A 34 3.09 -4.86 17.11
CA LYS A 34 4.30 -5.35 17.78
C LYS A 34 3.97 -6.02 19.12
N ASP A 35 3.27 -5.31 19.99
CA ASP A 35 2.98 -5.78 21.35
C ASP A 35 2.09 -7.03 21.37
N LEU A 36 1.18 -7.14 20.41
CA LEU A 36 0.25 -8.27 20.28
C LEU A 36 0.75 -9.35 19.31
N ASN A 37 1.93 -9.17 18.70
CA ASN A 37 2.48 -10.04 17.66
C ASN A 37 1.46 -10.34 16.52
N ILE A 38 0.72 -9.32 16.08
CA ILE A 38 -0.29 -9.41 15.03
C ILE A 38 0.35 -9.04 13.69
N THR A 39 0.13 -9.89 12.69
CA THR A 39 0.62 -9.63 11.34
C THR A 39 -0.23 -8.57 10.62
N ASN A 40 0.43 -7.81 9.75
CA ASN A 40 -0.20 -6.89 8.82
C ASN A 40 0.46 -7.04 7.44
N PRO A 41 -0.30 -7.01 6.34
CA PRO A 41 0.31 -6.98 5.01
C PRO A 41 1.23 -5.77 4.83
N CYS A 42 2.36 -5.97 4.18
CA CYS A 42 3.29 -4.90 3.84
C CYS A 42 3.40 -4.82 2.31
N ILE A 43 3.47 -3.62 1.76
CA ILE A 43 3.68 -3.40 0.34
C ILE A 43 5.06 -2.79 0.17
N LYS A 44 5.97 -3.51 -0.51
CA LYS A 44 7.25 -2.96 -0.96
C LYS A 44 7.03 -2.26 -2.28
N LEU A 45 6.98 -0.94 -2.25
CA LEU A 45 6.75 -0.09 -3.41
C LEU A 45 7.96 -0.13 -4.36
N ASP A 46 7.72 0.09 -5.64
CA ASP A 46 8.78 0.19 -6.67
C ASP A 46 9.73 1.35 -6.39
N SER A 47 9.28 2.37 -5.65
CA SER A 47 10.12 3.48 -5.15
C SER A 47 11.14 3.04 -4.08
N GLY A 48 11.11 1.78 -3.65
CA GLY A 48 11.93 1.23 -2.57
C GLY A 48 11.37 1.46 -1.17
N LYS A 49 10.25 2.17 -1.06
CA LYS A 49 9.56 2.47 0.20
C LYS A 49 8.62 1.33 0.61
N TYR A 50 8.14 1.37 1.85
CA TYR A 50 7.21 0.40 2.41
C TYR A 50 5.95 1.10 2.89
N VAL A 51 4.80 0.46 2.71
CA VAL A 51 3.49 0.91 3.22
C VAL A 51 2.76 -0.28 3.82
N TRP A 52 2.18 -0.11 5.00
CA TRP A 52 1.42 -1.16 5.66
C TRP A 52 -0.05 -1.18 5.22
N GLY A 53 -0.67 -2.35 5.26
CA GLY A 53 -2.07 -2.55 4.90
C GLY A 53 -3.05 -1.81 5.82
N CYS A 54 -2.63 -1.43 7.04
CA CYS A 54 -3.41 -0.53 7.90
C CYS A 54 -3.31 0.96 7.51
N GLU A 55 -2.39 1.33 6.61
CA GLU A 55 -2.14 2.73 6.20
C GLU A 55 -2.76 3.07 4.84
N CYS A 56 -3.23 2.06 4.10
CA CYS A 56 -3.75 2.23 2.75
C CYS A 56 -4.83 1.21 2.40
N TRP A 57 -5.61 1.52 1.38
CA TRP A 57 -6.32 0.50 0.61
C TRP A 57 -5.35 -0.13 -0.39
N TRP A 58 -5.60 -1.37 -0.78
CA TRP A 58 -4.78 -2.02 -1.80
C TRP A 58 -5.55 -3.10 -2.55
N GLY A 59 -5.08 -3.41 -3.75
CA GLY A 59 -5.63 -4.45 -4.59
C GLY A 59 -4.67 -4.82 -5.71
N GLU A 60 -4.88 -5.99 -6.33
CA GLU A 60 -4.11 -6.39 -7.51
C GLU A 60 -4.19 -5.32 -8.59
N THR A 61 -3.03 -4.85 -9.06
CA THR A 61 -2.94 -3.72 -9.99
C THR A 61 -3.80 -3.94 -11.22
N GLU A 62 -3.65 -5.08 -11.89
CA GLU A 62 -4.41 -5.37 -13.12
C GLU A 62 -5.92 -5.39 -12.92
N LYS A 63 -6.39 -5.94 -11.78
CA LYS A 63 -7.82 -5.97 -11.44
C LYS A 63 -8.34 -4.57 -11.13
N PHE A 64 -7.53 -3.75 -10.47
CA PHE A 64 -7.88 -2.36 -10.19
C PHE A 64 -7.99 -1.55 -11.48
N GLU A 65 -6.98 -1.61 -12.36
CA GLU A 65 -6.98 -0.89 -13.64
C GLU A 65 -8.15 -1.34 -14.53
N LYS A 66 -8.42 -2.64 -14.60
CA LYS A 66 -9.56 -3.16 -15.38
C LYS A 66 -10.90 -2.64 -14.86
N LYS A 67 -11.05 -2.46 -13.55
CA LYS A 67 -12.32 -2.09 -12.93
C LYS A 67 -12.54 -0.57 -12.87
N TYR A 68 -11.48 0.19 -12.62
CA TYR A 68 -11.59 1.63 -12.31
C TYR A 68 -10.78 2.51 -13.26
N GLY A 69 -9.95 1.94 -14.15
CA GLY A 69 -9.04 2.70 -15.01
C GLY A 69 -9.73 3.76 -15.87
N SER A 70 -10.94 3.48 -16.37
CA SER A 70 -11.75 4.44 -17.13
C SER A 70 -12.31 5.60 -16.31
N ASP A 71 -12.41 5.43 -14.99
CA ASP A 71 -12.96 6.44 -14.09
C ASP A 71 -11.87 7.39 -13.56
N ILE A 72 -10.59 7.05 -13.76
CA ILE A 72 -9.45 7.86 -13.34
C ILE A 72 -9.26 9.02 -14.32
N LYS A 73 -9.52 10.23 -13.85
CA LYS A 73 -9.29 11.49 -14.57
C LYS A 73 -7.90 12.06 -14.28
N GLU A 74 -7.38 11.79 -13.08
CA GLU A 74 -6.10 12.29 -12.60
C GLU A 74 -5.46 11.29 -11.64
N ARG A 75 -4.13 11.10 -11.76
CA ARG A 75 -3.33 10.27 -10.85
C ARG A 75 -2.29 11.13 -10.15
N ILE A 76 -2.30 11.11 -8.82
CA ILE A 76 -1.37 11.83 -7.96
C ILE A 76 -0.55 10.80 -7.17
N ILE A 77 0.77 10.86 -7.33
CA ILE A 77 1.70 10.08 -6.50
C ILE A 77 1.91 10.82 -5.19
N VAL A 78 1.62 10.14 -4.08
CA VAL A 78 1.76 10.66 -2.73
C VAL A 78 2.96 9.98 -2.08
N GLU A 79 3.76 10.76 -1.36
CA GLU A 79 4.86 10.21 -0.57
C GLU A 79 4.33 9.60 0.73
N PRO A 80 4.61 8.31 1.03
CA PRO A 80 4.15 7.71 2.28
C PRO A 80 4.87 8.34 3.46
N SER A 81 4.10 8.72 4.50
CA SER A 81 4.61 9.40 5.69
C SER A 81 5.43 8.49 6.61
N ASN A 82 5.19 7.18 6.57
CA ASN A 82 5.83 6.17 7.43
C ASN A 82 6.64 5.18 6.59
N VAL A 83 7.93 5.44 6.44
CA VAL A 83 8.88 4.55 5.78
C VAL A 83 9.59 3.68 6.83
N GLN A 84 8.84 2.86 7.56
CA GLN A 84 9.48 1.95 8.50
C GLN A 84 10.02 0.73 7.75
N PRO A 85 11.34 0.46 7.80
CA PRO A 85 11.90 -0.74 7.19
C PRO A 85 11.39 -1.98 7.92
N LEU A 86 11.15 -3.05 7.16
CA LEU A 86 10.95 -4.38 7.73
C LEU A 86 12.16 -4.70 8.63
N LYS A 87 11.94 -4.89 9.93
CA LYS A 87 12.95 -5.55 10.76
C LYS A 87 13.01 -6.99 10.30
N LYS A 88 14.17 -7.41 9.79
CA LYS A 88 14.48 -8.83 9.65
C LYS A 88 14.41 -9.44 11.04
N VAL A 89 13.45 -10.35 11.23
CA VAL A 89 13.42 -11.25 12.39
C VAL A 89 14.64 -12.16 12.34
#